data_AF-A0AA44R875-F1
#
_entry.id   AF-A0AA44R875-F1
#
_cell.length_a   1.000
_cell.length_b   1.000
_cell.length_c   1.000
_cell.angle_alpha   90.00
_cell.angle_beta   90.00
_cell.angle_gamma   90.00
#
_symmetry.space_group_name_H-M   'P 1'
#
loop_
_entity.id
_entity.type
_entity.pdbx_description
1 polymer ?
#
loop_
_entity_poly.entity_id
_entity_poly.type
_entity_poly.pdbx_seq_one_letter_code
_entity_poly.pdbx_strand_id
1 'polypeptide(L)'
;MFSWNDYEKIKQNRNDILCTEEEKAIVLNIKERTDIANVDNISRTQSYQEYYLRNKEIRWSFLASMVSRNGGWNMTDLEGEYYSNLLPQTVKRRLFLCYEKANWLIFLDAFPQLLLYEESKRRCEPLFHLLQFFNISIFMEKEWSYFWEKKDINRLMTALIINEQNKIQKPVIENTYFQKHVFDTAVFKFQEILHISAVVFPMMEGRMYGFSVYQFETLQKRIELGKKLAWLLFHSKYKDSFYKFALQTRHTGSRMDYECNIREVRQSSTPALRDVYAIVAHEKLIEKDWFSEGMEMESLFVLEKPKGEINITEWYRMKREQIHTLSILSSFVKRIDEFMI
;
A
#
# COMPACT_ATOMS: atom_id res chain seq x y z
N MET A 1 2.36 -22.38 -13.60
CA MET A 1 2.99 -23.05 -12.46
C MET A 1 4.42 -22.58 -12.36
N PHE A 2 4.90 -22.20 -11.18
CA PHE A 2 6.31 -21.86 -11.02
C PHE A 2 7.12 -23.16 -10.96
N SER A 3 7.70 -23.63 -12.07
CA SER A 3 8.49 -24.86 -12.03
C SER A 3 9.89 -24.60 -11.46
N TRP A 4 10.47 -25.64 -10.86
CA TRP A 4 11.87 -25.64 -10.41
C TRP A 4 12.84 -25.17 -11.51
N ASN A 5 12.64 -25.69 -12.72
CA ASN A 5 13.46 -25.37 -13.88
C ASN A 5 13.40 -23.86 -14.23
N ASP A 6 12.28 -23.19 -13.93
CA ASP A 6 12.16 -21.75 -14.18
C ASP A 6 12.96 -20.91 -13.17
N TYR A 7 13.05 -21.35 -11.90
CA TYR A 7 13.80 -20.63 -10.88
C TYR A 7 15.30 -20.66 -11.18
N GLU A 8 15.85 -21.86 -11.39
CA GLU A 8 17.28 -22.01 -11.66
C GLU A 8 17.67 -21.39 -13.00
N LYS A 9 16.80 -21.46 -14.02
CA LYS A 9 17.04 -20.78 -15.31
C LYS A 9 17.14 -19.26 -15.15
N ILE A 10 16.21 -18.63 -14.44
CA ILE A 10 16.25 -17.16 -14.22
C ILE A 10 17.48 -16.79 -13.38
N LYS A 11 17.75 -17.55 -12.32
CA LYS A 11 18.90 -17.33 -11.44
C LYS A 11 20.23 -17.46 -12.19
N GLN A 12 20.36 -18.46 -13.06
CA GLN A 12 21.53 -18.61 -13.91
C GLN A 12 21.67 -17.44 -14.89
N ASN A 13 20.58 -17.06 -15.57
CA ASN A 13 20.58 -15.91 -16.48
C ASN A 13 21.06 -14.64 -15.77
N ARG A 14 20.61 -14.38 -14.53
CA ARG A 14 21.07 -13.22 -13.74
C ARG A 14 22.59 -13.17 -13.56
N ASN A 15 23.25 -14.32 -13.39
CA ASN A 15 24.71 -14.37 -13.22
C ASN A 15 25.48 -14.13 -14.54
N ASP A 16 24.89 -14.52 -15.66
CA ASP A 16 25.56 -14.53 -16.97
C ASP A 16 25.27 -13.25 -17.81
N ILE A 17 24.39 -12.36 -17.34
CA ILE A 17 23.96 -11.16 -18.08
C ILE A 17 25.05 -10.07 -18.08
N LEU A 18 25.43 -9.66 -19.29
CA LEU A 18 26.18 -8.44 -19.56
C LEU A 18 25.20 -7.37 -20.08
N CYS A 19 25.06 -6.26 -19.35
CA CYS A 19 24.26 -5.14 -19.83
C CYS A 19 25.01 -4.31 -20.87
N THR A 20 24.32 -4.01 -21.96
CA THR A 20 24.71 -2.99 -22.93
C THR A 20 24.70 -1.60 -22.29
N GLU A 21 25.40 -0.63 -22.89
CA GLU A 21 25.38 0.77 -22.42
C GLU A 21 23.96 1.38 -22.47
N GLU A 22 23.14 0.96 -23.44
CA GLU A 22 21.75 1.40 -23.53
C GLU A 22 20.91 0.88 -22.35
N GLU A 23 21.05 -0.40 -21.99
CA GLU A 23 20.37 -0.97 -20.84
C GLU A 23 20.82 -0.34 -19.52
N LYS A 24 22.12 -0.01 -19.39
CA LYS A 24 22.62 0.75 -18.23
C LYS A 24 21.94 2.11 -18.13
N ALA A 25 21.77 2.82 -19.25
CA ALA A 25 21.07 4.10 -19.29
C ALA A 25 19.58 3.96 -18.91
N ILE A 26 18.90 2.91 -19.39
CA ILE A 26 17.52 2.58 -18.99
C ILE A 26 17.43 2.37 -17.47
N VAL A 27 18.31 1.53 -16.91
CA VAL A 27 18.33 1.23 -15.48
C VAL A 27 18.58 2.49 -14.65
N LEU A 28 19.55 3.33 -15.05
CA LEU A 28 19.85 4.58 -14.36
C LEU A 28 18.64 5.52 -14.38
N ASN A 29 18.02 5.73 -15.53
CA ASN A 29 16.85 6.60 -15.66
C ASN A 29 15.67 6.11 -14.79
N ILE A 30 15.42 4.80 -14.77
CA ILE A 30 14.35 4.23 -13.94
C ILE A 30 14.65 4.42 -12.46
N LYS A 31 15.91 4.26 -12.01
CA LYS A 31 16.31 4.51 -10.62
C LYS A 31 16.08 5.97 -10.23
N GLU A 32 16.52 6.92 -11.05
CA GLU A 32 16.34 8.35 -10.81
C GLU A 32 14.85 8.74 -10.73
N ARG A 33 14.04 8.27 -11.69
CA ARG A 33 12.58 8.51 -11.69
C ARG A 33 11.91 7.90 -10.45
N THR A 34 12.37 6.72 -10.03
CA THR A 34 11.86 6.06 -8.82
C THR A 34 12.21 6.86 -7.57
N ASP A 35 13.45 7.32 -7.43
CA ASP A 35 13.88 8.10 -6.27
C ASP A 35 13.13 9.44 -6.17
N ILE A 36 12.88 10.12 -7.29
CA ILE A 36 12.07 11.36 -7.33
C ILE A 36 10.60 11.09 -6.94
N ALA A 37 10.02 9.98 -7.40
CA ALA A 37 8.63 9.65 -7.14
C ALA A 37 8.38 9.07 -5.73
N ASN A 38 9.41 8.54 -5.07
CA ASN A 38 9.33 7.88 -3.77
C ASN A 38 9.60 8.82 -2.57
N VAL A 39 9.49 10.14 -2.76
CA VAL A 39 9.81 11.14 -1.73
C VAL A 39 8.83 11.12 -0.56
N ASP A 40 7.53 10.96 -0.82
CA ASP A 40 6.48 10.90 0.20
C ASP A 40 5.24 10.13 -0.30
N ASN A 41 4.27 9.92 0.58
CA ASN A 41 3.02 9.24 0.23
C ASN A 41 2.25 9.94 -0.91
N ILE A 42 2.28 11.28 -0.99
CA ILE A 42 1.54 12.03 -2.03
C ILE A 42 2.14 11.72 -3.40
N SER A 43 3.45 11.90 -3.56
CA SER A 43 4.17 11.65 -4.82
C SER A 43 4.00 10.21 -5.29
N ARG A 44 4.10 9.24 -4.36
CA ARG A 44 3.88 7.82 -4.67
C ARG A 44 2.47 7.54 -5.20
N THR A 45 1.48 8.03 -4.47
CA THR A 45 0.06 7.84 -4.79
C THR A 45 -0.28 8.41 -6.17
N GLN A 46 0.20 9.62 -6.44
CA GLN A 46 0.00 10.29 -7.72
C GLN A 46 0.72 9.56 -8.86
N SER A 47 1.96 9.11 -8.64
CA SER A 47 2.74 8.38 -9.64
C SER A 47 2.05 7.09 -10.08
N TYR A 48 1.47 6.34 -9.14
CA TYR A 48 0.64 5.19 -9.46
C TYR A 48 -0.61 5.55 -10.26
N GLN A 49 -1.32 6.62 -9.87
CA GLN A 49 -2.51 7.06 -10.58
C GLN A 49 -2.19 7.42 -12.04
N GLU A 50 -1.17 8.26 -12.24
CA GLU A 50 -0.73 8.72 -13.56
C GLU A 50 -0.23 7.58 -14.43
N TYR A 51 0.52 6.64 -13.85
CA TYR A 51 0.95 5.44 -14.55
C TYR A 51 -0.25 4.63 -15.04
N TYR A 52 -1.25 4.38 -14.19
CA TYR A 52 -2.46 3.66 -14.58
C TYR A 52 -3.25 4.39 -15.68
N LEU A 53 -3.26 5.73 -15.66
CA LEU A 53 -3.92 6.51 -16.72
C LEU A 53 -3.33 6.22 -18.10
N ARG A 54 -2.01 6.00 -18.19
CA ARG A 54 -1.30 5.64 -19.43
C ARG A 54 -1.34 4.13 -19.74
N ASN A 55 -1.42 3.28 -18.71
CA ASN A 55 -1.32 1.81 -18.82
C ASN A 55 -2.47 1.11 -18.06
N LYS A 56 -3.66 1.16 -18.67
CA LYS A 56 -4.92 0.65 -18.07
C LYS A 56 -4.94 -0.85 -17.85
N GLU A 57 -4.11 -1.60 -18.56
CA GLU A 57 -3.91 -3.03 -18.40
C GLU A 57 -3.22 -3.37 -17.07
N ILE A 58 -2.48 -2.44 -16.47
CA ILE A 58 -1.79 -2.66 -15.19
C ILE A 58 -2.68 -2.24 -14.03
N ARG A 59 -3.73 -3.03 -13.80
CA ARG A 59 -4.76 -2.78 -12.77
C ARG A 59 -4.19 -2.59 -11.36
N TRP A 60 -3.11 -3.29 -11.03
CA TRP A 60 -2.46 -3.15 -9.73
C TRP A 60 -2.02 -1.71 -9.45
N SER A 61 -1.60 -0.95 -10.46
CA SER A 61 -1.16 0.43 -10.23
C SER A 61 -2.32 1.32 -9.75
N PHE A 62 -3.54 1.12 -10.27
CA PHE A 62 -4.71 1.83 -9.74
C PHE A 62 -5.06 1.39 -8.32
N LEU A 63 -4.97 0.09 -8.05
CA LEU A 63 -5.17 -0.45 -6.70
C LEU A 63 -4.18 0.16 -5.71
N ALA A 64 -2.89 0.17 -6.05
CA ALA A 64 -1.83 0.75 -5.24
C ALA A 64 -2.07 2.24 -4.99
N SER A 65 -2.51 3.01 -6.00
CA SER A 65 -2.91 4.40 -5.81
C SER A 65 -4.05 4.53 -4.78
N MET A 66 -5.15 3.80 -4.95
CA MET A 66 -6.31 3.90 -4.06
C MET A 66 -6.03 3.42 -2.63
N VAL A 67 -5.22 2.38 -2.47
CA VAL A 67 -4.79 1.89 -1.14
C VAL A 67 -3.78 2.85 -0.51
N SER A 68 -2.86 3.42 -1.29
CA SER A 68 -1.89 4.40 -0.77
C SER A 68 -2.54 5.70 -0.29
N ARG A 69 -3.69 6.09 -0.88
CA ARG A 69 -4.52 7.18 -0.34
C ARG A 69 -4.98 6.92 1.10
N ASN A 70 -5.39 5.69 1.41
CA ASN A 70 -5.71 5.27 2.78
C ASN A 70 -4.46 5.29 3.68
N GLY A 71 -3.29 4.99 3.13
CA GLY A 71 -2.02 5.11 3.85
C GLY A 71 -1.70 6.54 4.28
N GLY A 72 -1.81 7.51 3.35
CA GLY A 72 -1.58 8.93 3.65
C GLY A 72 -2.58 9.45 4.68
N TRP A 73 -3.83 9.04 4.52
CA TRP A 73 -4.88 9.28 5.50
C TRP A 73 -4.50 8.75 6.90
N ASN A 74 -4.15 7.47 7.03
CA ASN A 74 -3.76 6.91 8.33
C ASN A 74 -2.55 7.64 8.95
N MET A 75 -1.66 8.21 8.15
CA MET A 75 -0.55 9.03 8.64
C MET A 75 -1.05 10.35 9.23
N THR A 76 -1.85 11.14 8.50
CA THR A 76 -2.30 12.47 8.97
C THR A 76 -3.30 12.39 10.11
N ASP A 77 -4.04 11.29 10.22
CA ASP A 77 -4.96 11.03 11.31
C ASP A 77 -4.28 11.07 12.68
N LEU A 78 -3.01 10.67 12.75
CA LEU A 78 -2.21 10.73 13.97
C LEU A 78 -2.11 12.17 14.49
N GLU A 79 -1.97 13.16 13.60
CA GLU A 79 -1.96 14.58 13.96
C GLU A 79 -3.36 15.20 14.00
N GLY A 80 -4.42 14.41 13.76
CA GLY A 80 -5.79 14.84 13.93
C GLY A 80 -6.15 15.07 15.41
N GLU A 81 -7.20 15.86 15.65
CA GLU A 81 -7.71 16.19 16.98
C GLU A 81 -7.95 14.93 17.85
N TYR A 82 -8.48 13.88 17.23
CA TYR A 82 -8.90 12.69 17.97
C TYR A 82 -7.71 11.94 18.56
N TYR A 83 -6.70 11.65 17.73
CA TYR A 83 -5.52 10.89 18.15
C TYR A 83 -4.53 11.72 18.97
N SER A 84 -4.54 13.05 18.82
CA SER A 84 -3.72 13.94 19.64
C SER A 84 -4.05 13.83 21.13
N ASN A 85 -5.30 13.56 21.48
CA ASN A 85 -5.69 13.31 22.88
C ASN A 85 -5.49 11.85 23.30
N LEU A 86 -5.56 10.88 22.38
CA LEU A 86 -5.51 9.44 22.69
C LEU A 86 -4.10 8.87 22.76
N LEU A 87 -3.16 9.39 21.96
CA LEU A 87 -1.84 8.78 21.78
C LEU A 87 -0.72 9.75 22.16
N PRO A 88 0.30 9.30 22.92
CA PRO A 88 1.51 10.07 23.14
C PRO A 88 2.25 10.37 21.83
N GLN A 89 2.93 11.52 21.75
CA GLN A 89 3.66 11.94 20.54
C GLN A 89 4.70 10.91 20.07
N THR A 90 5.32 10.19 21.01
CA THR A 90 6.28 9.12 20.70
C THR A 90 5.64 7.93 19.98
N VAL A 91 4.42 7.55 20.38
CA VAL A 91 3.65 6.48 19.73
C VAL A 91 3.20 6.92 18.35
N LYS A 92 2.67 8.15 18.22
CA LYS A 92 2.30 8.73 16.92
C LYS A 92 3.47 8.71 15.94
N ARG A 93 4.64 9.19 16.36
CA ARG A 93 5.85 9.18 15.53
C ARG A 93 6.25 7.76 15.08
N ARG A 94 6.15 6.76 15.97
CA ARG A 94 6.47 5.36 15.64
C ARG A 94 5.48 4.77 14.63
N LEU A 95 4.19 5.05 14.79
CA LEU A 95 3.16 4.64 13.83
C LEU A 95 3.38 5.29 12.46
N PHE A 96 3.63 6.60 12.44
CA PHE A 96 3.97 7.32 11.21
C PHE A 96 5.18 6.69 10.49
N LEU A 97 6.29 6.45 11.21
CA LEU A 97 7.48 5.83 10.63
C LEU A 97 7.22 4.41 10.12
N CYS A 98 6.37 3.63 10.79
CA CYS A 98 5.97 2.30 10.34
C CYS A 98 5.19 2.38 9.02
N TYR A 99 4.18 3.25 8.93
CA TYR A 99 3.42 3.48 7.70
C TYR A 99 4.32 3.98 6.57
N GLU A 100 5.20 4.94 6.87
CA GLU A 100 6.09 5.55 5.88
C GLU A 100 7.08 4.51 5.35
N LYS A 101 7.72 3.72 6.22
CA LYS A 101 8.66 2.68 5.81
C LYS A 101 8.00 1.61 4.95
N ALA A 102 6.79 1.17 5.31
CA ALA A 102 6.04 0.20 4.51
C ALA A 102 5.73 0.74 3.10
N ASN A 103 5.10 1.93 3.02
CA ASN A 103 4.75 2.53 1.73
C ASN A 103 5.99 2.82 0.87
N TRP A 104 7.10 3.23 1.50
CA TRP A 104 8.37 3.49 0.81
C TRP A 104 8.98 2.24 0.20
N LEU A 105 9.02 1.13 0.95
CA LEU A 105 9.56 -0.15 0.45
C LEU A 105 8.71 -0.73 -0.69
N ILE A 106 7.39 -0.67 -0.55
CA ILE A 106 6.45 -1.13 -1.58
C ILE A 106 6.70 -0.38 -2.89
N PHE A 107 6.81 0.95 -2.82
CA PHE A 107 7.04 1.77 -4.00
C PHE A 107 8.42 1.58 -4.61
N LEU A 108 9.46 1.47 -3.76
CA LEU A 108 10.83 1.21 -4.19
C LEU A 108 10.94 -0.09 -5.00
N ASP A 109 10.15 -1.11 -4.64
CA ASP A 109 10.12 -2.38 -5.35
C ASP A 109 9.21 -2.35 -6.60
N ALA A 110 7.99 -1.84 -6.47
CA ALA A 110 6.98 -1.96 -7.51
C ALA A 110 7.10 -0.92 -8.63
N PHE A 111 7.39 0.35 -8.32
CA PHE A 111 7.42 1.40 -9.34
C PHE A 111 8.49 1.19 -10.44
N PRO A 112 9.73 0.75 -10.17
CA PRO A 112 10.67 0.45 -11.25
C PRO A 112 10.20 -0.70 -12.16
N GLN A 113 9.45 -1.68 -11.63
CA GLN A 113 8.80 -2.72 -12.46
C GLN A 113 7.83 -2.13 -13.47
N LEU A 114 7.02 -1.17 -13.01
CA LEU A 114 6.05 -0.47 -13.85
C LEU A 114 6.75 0.33 -14.96
N LEU A 115 7.80 1.09 -14.60
CA LEU A 115 8.56 1.86 -15.59
C LEU A 115 9.27 0.97 -16.62
N LEU A 116 9.82 -0.17 -16.18
CA LEU A 116 10.46 -1.13 -17.08
C LEU A 116 9.46 -1.78 -18.03
N TYR A 117 8.24 -2.07 -17.56
CA TYR A 117 7.16 -2.54 -18.44
C TYR A 117 6.77 -1.49 -19.49
N GLU A 118 6.62 -0.22 -19.09
CA GLU A 118 6.29 0.87 -20.02
C GLU A 118 7.38 1.02 -21.10
N GLU A 119 8.65 0.88 -20.73
CA GLU A 119 9.78 0.89 -21.68
C GLU A 119 9.80 -0.36 -22.58
N SER A 120 9.56 -1.55 -22.01
CA SER A 120 9.43 -2.80 -22.78
C SER A 120 8.32 -2.70 -23.82
N LYS A 121 7.16 -2.17 -23.43
CA LYS A 121 6.01 -1.92 -24.31
C LYS A 121 6.34 -0.96 -25.43
N ARG A 122 7.07 0.14 -25.13
CA ARG A 122 7.49 1.14 -26.13
C ARG A 122 8.42 0.54 -27.19
N ARG A 123 9.30 -0.37 -26.81
CA ARG A 123 10.26 -1.05 -27.70
C ARG A 123 9.69 -2.30 -28.38
N CYS A 124 8.53 -2.77 -27.93
CA CYS A 124 7.97 -4.05 -28.31
C CYS A 124 8.89 -5.25 -28.00
N GLU A 125 9.66 -5.16 -26.91
CA GLU A 125 10.63 -6.17 -26.49
C GLU A 125 10.57 -6.36 -24.97
N PRO A 126 10.58 -7.60 -24.44
CA PRO A 126 10.60 -7.84 -23.00
C PRO A 126 11.99 -7.55 -22.40
N LEU A 127 12.09 -6.52 -21.56
CA LEU A 127 13.34 -6.15 -20.87
C LEU A 127 13.44 -6.67 -19.43
N PHE A 128 12.69 -7.73 -19.07
CA PHE A 128 12.51 -8.14 -17.67
C PHE A 128 13.75 -8.74 -17.02
N HIS A 129 14.76 -9.13 -17.80
CA HIS A 129 16.08 -9.50 -17.28
C HIS A 129 16.79 -8.34 -16.57
N LEU A 130 16.37 -7.08 -16.81
CA LEU A 130 16.87 -5.90 -16.11
C LEU A 130 16.27 -5.74 -14.70
N LEU A 131 15.23 -6.49 -14.33
CA LEU A 131 14.59 -6.40 -13.02
C LEU A 131 15.55 -6.67 -11.86
N GLN A 132 16.57 -7.51 -12.09
CA GLN A 132 17.62 -7.82 -11.12
C GLN A 132 18.37 -6.57 -10.63
N PHE A 133 18.51 -5.52 -11.46
CA PHE A 133 19.25 -4.30 -11.10
C PHE A 133 18.48 -3.36 -10.17
N PHE A 134 17.23 -3.69 -9.84
CA PHE A 134 16.39 -2.99 -8.88
C PHE A 134 16.03 -3.85 -7.65
N ASN A 135 16.73 -4.97 -7.44
CA ASN A 135 16.48 -5.91 -6.34
C ASN A 135 15.08 -6.55 -6.36
N ILE A 136 14.48 -6.67 -7.55
CA ILE A 136 13.16 -7.27 -7.74
C ILE A 136 13.27 -8.80 -7.73
N SER A 137 12.27 -9.45 -7.15
CA SER A 137 12.26 -10.89 -6.95
C SER A 137 12.29 -11.67 -8.28
N ILE A 138 12.91 -12.86 -8.26
CA ILE A 138 12.83 -13.83 -9.36
C ILE A 138 11.37 -14.19 -9.65
N PHE A 139 10.54 -14.22 -8.60
CA PHE A 139 9.09 -14.37 -8.71
C PHE A 139 8.49 -13.36 -9.68
N MET A 140 8.73 -12.06 -9.48
CA MET A 140 8.16 -11.03 -10.35
C MET A 140 8.75 -11.05 -11.76
N GLU A 141 10.03 -11.40 -11.93
CA GLU A 141 10.62 -11.52 -13.27
C GLU A 141 9.91 -12.54 -14.15
N LYS A 142 9.55 -13.68 -13.57
CA LYS A 142 8.72 -14.67 -14.25
C LYS A 142 7.31 -14.15 -14.52
N GLU A 143 6.65 -13.55 -13.52
CA GLU A 143 5.26 -13.10 -13.66
C GLU A 143 5.12 -11.97 -14.69
N TRP A 144 6.11 -11.10 -14.82
CA TRP A 144 6.18 -10.12 -15.91
C TRP A 144 6.35 -10.76 -17.28
N SER A 145 7.25 -11.76 -17.40
CA SER A 145 7.43 -12.52 -18.64
C SER A 145 6.14 -13.26 -19.03
N TYR A 146 5.48 -13.89 -18.07
CA TYR A 146 4.18 -14.54 -18.27
C TYR A 146 3.11 -13.54 -18.71
N PHE A 147 3.02 -12.38 -18.05
CA PHE A 147 2.08 -11.33 -18.44
C PHE A 147 2.38 -10.81 -19.85
N TRP A 148 3.64 -10.66 -20.23
CA TRP A 148 4.02 -10.22 -21.56
C TRP A 148 3.49 -11.15 -22.65
N GLU A 149 3.59 -12.46 -22.44
CA GLU A 149 3.11 -13.48 -23.38
C GLU A 149 1.59 -13.70 -23.35
N LYS A 150 1.00 -13.81 -22.16
CA LYS A 150 -0.39 -14.26 -21.97
C LYS A 150 -1.39 -13.13 -21.76
N LYS A 151 -0.91 -11.93 -21.43
CA LYS A 151 -1.73 -10.74 -21.12
C LYS A 151 -2.77 -11.00 -20.01
N ASP A 152 -2.48 -11.89 -19.06
CA ASP A 152 -3.36 -12.16 -17.92
C ASP A 152 -3.25 -11.05 -16.86
N ILE A 153 -4.11 -10.05 -17.02
CA ILE A 153 -4.19 -8.86 -16.15
C ILE A 153 -4.45 -9.24 -14.70
N ASN A 154 -5.34 -10.21 -14.45
CA ASN A 154 -5.71 -10.56 -13.08
C ASN A 154 -4.59 -11.32 -12.38
N ARG A 155 -3.89 -12.21 -13.10
CA ARG A 155 -2.72 -12.90 -12.57
C ARG A 155 -1.61 -11.93 -12.19
N LEU A 156 -1.25 -11.01 -13.09
CA LEU A 156 -0.21 -10.02 -12.78
C LEU A 156 -0.61 -9.17 -11.56
N MET A 157 -1.87 -8.74 -11.48
CA MET A 157 -2.36 -7.98 -10.34
C MET A 157 -2.21 -8.74 -9.03
N THR A 158 -2.60 -10.02 -9.01
CA THR A 158 -2.43 -10.88 -7.83
C THR A 158 -0.96 -11.14 -7.51
N ALA A 159 -0.10 -11.34 -8.51
CA ALA A 159 1.34 -11.50 -8.31
C ALA A 159 1.97 -10.26 -7.65
N LEU A 160 1.64 -9.06 -8.12
CA LEU A 160 2.12 -7.81 -7.52
C LEU A 160 1.63 -7.66 -6.07
N ILE A 161 0.39 -8.05 -5.74
CA ILE A 161 -0.12 -8.07 -4.35
C ILE A 161 0.71 -9.04 -3.50
N ILE A 162 0.94 -10.27 -3.98
CA ILE A 162 1.72 -11.27 -3.24
C ILE A 162 3.15 -10.78 -3.00
N ASN A 163 3.80 -10.24 -4.03
CA ASN A 163 5.16 -9.71 -3.93
C ASN A 163 5.23 -8.54 -2.95
N GLU A 164 4.29 -7.60 -3.01
CA GLU A 164 4.19 -6.48 -2.05
C GLU A 164 4.17 -6.97 -0.60
N GLN A 165 3.28 -7.92 -0.29
CA GLN A 165 3.09 -8.38 1.08
C GLN A 165 4.28 -9.16 1.62
N ASN A 166 4.98 -9.91 0.76
CA ASN A 166 6.22 -10.59 1.12
C ASN A 166 7.39 -9.61 1.29
N LYS A 167 7.50 -8.58 0.43
CA LYS A 167 8.57 -7.58 0.48
C LYS A 167 8.58 -6.78 1.78
N ILE A 168 7.41 -6.52 2.39
CA ILE A 168 7.35 -5.81 3.68
C ILE A 168 7.47 -6.72 4.90
N GLN A 169 7.38 -8.04 4.74
CA GLN A 169 7.28 -8.99 5.85
C GLN A 169 8.50 -8.88 6.78
N LYS A 170 9.72 -9.08 6.26
CA LYS A 170 10.94 -8.98 7.06
C LYS A 170 11.28 -7.54 7.50
N PRO A 171 11.34 -6.55 6.60
CA PRO A 171 11.85 -5.22 6.94
C PRO A 171 10.90 -4.37 7.79
N VAL A 172 9.60 -4.70 7.81
CA VAL A 172 8.59 -3.94 8.55
C VAL A 172 7.89 -4.81 9.58
N ILE A 173 7.28 -5.93 9.17
CA ILE A 173 6.43 -6.72 10.07
C ILE A 173 7.28 -7.44 11.12
N GLU A 174 8.35 -8.11 10.73
CA GLU A 174 9.24 -8.86 11.62
C GLU A 174 10.38 -8.00 12.19
N ASN A 175 10.43 -6.72 11.84
CA ASN A 175 11.44 -5.81 12.32
C ASN A 175 11.32 -5.65 13.85
N THR A 176 12.40 -5.94 14.56
CA THR A 176 12.42 -5.97 16.04
C THR A 176 12.03 -4.62 16.67
N TYR A 177 12.37 -3.50 16.02
CA TYR A 177 11.97 -2.18 16.47
C TYR A 177 10.46 -1.98 16.35
N PHE A 178 9.87 -2.27 15.18
CA PHE A 178 8.42 -2.11 14.97
C PHE A 178 7.60 -3.14 15.76
N GLN A 179 8.08 -4.37 15.91
CA GLN A 179 7.48 -5.37 16.78
C GLN A 179 7.33 -4.82 18.20
N LYS A 180 8.46 -4.44 18.83
CA LYS A 180 8.46 -3.94 20.20
C LYS A 180 7.67 -2.64 20.40
N HIS A 181 7.68 -1.75 19.41
CA HIS A 181 7.23 -0.38 19.59
C HIS A 181 5.92 -0.01 18.88
N VAL A 182 5.40 -0.91 18.03
CA VAL A 182 4.14 -0.75 17.31
C VAL A 182 3.26 -1.98 17.52
N PHE A 183 3.66 -3.16 17.00
CA PHE A 183 2.77 -4.33 16.93
C PHE A 183 2.48 -4.96 18.31
N ASP A 184 3.46 -5.00 19.21
CA ASP A 184 3.26 -5.54 20.55
C ASP A 184 2.58 -4.57 21.53
N THR A 185 2.32 -3.34 21.11
CA THR A 185 1.71 -2.34 21.99
C THR A 185 0.25 -2.65 22.26
N ALA A 186 -0.20 -2.40 23.49
CA ALA A 186 -1.61 -2.55 23.87
C ALA A 186 -2.53 -1.69 22.98
N VAL A 187 -2.04 -0.54 22.52
CA VAL A 187 -2.75 0.34 21.58
C VAL A 187 -3.03 -0.37 20.25
N PHE A 188 -2.02 -1.00 19.65
CA PHE A 188 -2.19 -1.70 18.38
C PHE A 188 -3.11 -2.91 18.53
N LYS A 189 -2.91 -3.71 19.58
CA LYS A 189 -3.76 -4.88 19.87
C LYS A 189 -5.22 -4.46 20.12
N PHE A 190 -5.45 -3.33 20.80
CA PHE A 190 -6.79 -2.78 21.00
C PHE A 190 -7.44 -2.29 19.70
N GLN A 191 -6.68 -1.61 18.82
CA GLN A 191 -7.18 -1.21 17.50
C GLN A 191 -7.56 -2.43 16.65
N GLU A 192 -6.78 -3.51 16.71
CA GLU A 192 -7.07 -4.75 15.99
C GLU A 192 -8.31 -5.47 16.55
N ILE A 193 -8.45 -5.58 17.87
CA ILE A 193 -9.62 -6.20 18.55
C ILE A 193 -10.91 -5.42 18.23
N LEU A 194 -10.86 -4.09 18.20
CA LEU A 194 -12.01 -3.26 17.88
C LEU A 194 -12.24 -3.08 16.37
N HIS A 195 -11.42 -3.72 15.53
CA HIS A 195 -11.43 -3.61 14.07
C HIS A 195 -11.36 -2.16 13.57
N ILE A 196 -10.70 -1.26 14.29
CA ILE A 196 -10.76 0.19 14.02
C ILE A 196 -10.22 0.54 12.63
N SER A 197 -9.25 -0.24 12.16
CA SER A 197 -8.59 -0.03 10.87
C SER A 197 -9.39 -0.65 9.73
N ALA A 198 -9.64 0.13 8.67
CA ALA A 198 -10.25 -0.34 7.43
C ALA A 198 -9.56 0.31 6.23
N VAL A 199 -9.58 -0.37 5.10
CA VAL A 199 -9.20 0.21 3.80
C VAL A 199 -10.48 0.47 3.03
N VAL A 200 -10.69 1.72 2.63
CA VAL A 200 -11.94 2.18 2.02
C VAL A 200 -11.73 2.86 0.67
N PHE A 201 -12.70 2.67 -0.22
CA PHE A 201 -12.86 3.33 -1.50
C PHE A 201 -14.15 4.16 -1.45
N PRO A 202 -14.03 5.50 -1.49
CA PRO A 202 -15.17 6.39 -1.44
C PRO A 202 -15.77 6.59 -2.83
N MET A 203 -17.02 6.99 -2.84
CA MET A 203 -17.70 7.53 -4.02
C MET A 203 -17.96 9.03 -3.83
N MET A 204 -18.21 9.74 -4.92
CA MET A 204 -18.55 11.17 -4.87
C MET A 204 -19.82 11.45 -4.06
N GLU A 205 -20.74 10.49 -3.95
CA GLU A 205 -21.96 10.62 -3.15
C GLU A 205 -21.74 10.41 -1.64
N GLY A 206 -20.48 10.25 -1.20
CA GLY A 206 -20.13 10.10 0.22
C GLY A 206 -20.25 8.68 0.78
N ARG A 207 -20.59 7.68 -0.05
CA ARG A 207 -20.59 6.27 0.37
C ARG A 207 -19.17 5.71 0.40
N MET A 208 -18.87 4.93 1.44
CA MET A 208 -17.59 4.25 1.61
C MET A 208 -17.74 2.74 1.46
N TYR A 209 -16.91 2.14 0.60
CA TYR A 209 -16.87 0.71 0.38
C TYR A 209 -15.51 0.16 0.77
N GLY A 210 -15.41 -1.00 1.39
CA GLY A 210 -14.11 -1.49 1.81
C GLY A 210 -14.18 -2.71 2.70
N PHE A 211 -13.05 -2.97 3.36
CA PHE A 211 -12.91 -4.10 4.27
C PHE A 211 -12.11 -3.67 5.51
N SER A 212 -12.50 -4.19 6.66
CA SER A 212 -11.74 -4.04 7.90
C SER A 212 -10.43 -4.82 7.82
N VAL A 213 -9.39 -4.25 8.41
CA VAL A 213 -8.09 -4.91 8.59
C VAL A 213 -8.16 -5.74 9.88
N TYR A 214 -7.71 -6.99 9.80
CA TYR A 214 -7.64 -7.90 10.95
C TYR A 214 -6.43 -8.82 10.79
N GLN A 215 -5.75 -9.14 11.89
CA GLN A 215 -4.53 -9.95 11.91
C GLN A 215 -3.49 -9.44 10.92
N PHE A 216 -3.14 -8.15 11.04
CA PHE A 216 -2.29 -7.51 10.04
C PHE A 216 -0.88 -8.13 10.00
N GLU A 217 -0.41 -8.69 11.11
CA GLU A 217 0.88 -9.39 11.17
C GLU A 217 0.91 -10.67 10.32
N THR A 218 -0.26 -11.26 10.02
CA THR A 218 -0.36 -12.49 9.24
C THR A 218 -0.28 -12.21 7.73
N LEU A 219 0.80 -12.66 7.08
CA LEU A 219 1.04 -12.50 5.64
C LEU A 219 -0.16 -12.92 4.78
N GLN A 220 -0.71 -14.12 5.02
CA GLN A 220 -1.85 -14.62 4.25
C GLN A 220 -3.06 -13.68 4.34
N LYS A 221 -3.35 -13.14 5.52
CA LYS A 221 -4.50 -12.24 5.72
C LYS A 221 -4.33 -10.94 4.95
N ARG A 222 -3.10 -10.41 4.87
CA ARG A 222 -2.82 -9.23 4.05
C ARG A 222 -2.94 -9.52 2.55
N ILE A 223 -2.47 -10.67 2.08
CA ILE A 223 -2.64 -11.10 0.69
C ILE A 223 -4.13 -11.24 0.35
N GLU A 224 -4.93 -11.88 1.22
CA GLU A 224 -6.38 -11.99 1.03
C GLU A 224 -7.07 -10.61 1.03
N LEU A 225 -6.70 -9.71 1.94
CA LEU A 225 -7.24 -8.35 1.96
C LEU A 225 -6.94 -7.61 0.65
N GLY A 226 -5.70 -7.67 0.16
CA GLY A 226 -5.32 -7.08 -1.12
C GLY A 226 -6.16 -7.63 -2.29
N LYS A 227 -6.36 -8.95 -2.34
CA LYS A 227 -7.21 -9.60 -3.36
C LYS A 227 -8.68 -9.16 -3.28
N LYS A 228 -9.24 -9.04 -2.07
CA LYS A 228 -10.61 -8.54 -1.86
C LYS A 228 -10.77 -7.09 -2.30
N LEU A 229 -9.80 -6.22 -1.97
CA LEU A 229 -9.76 -4.83 -2.40
C LEU A 229 -9.66 -4.73 -3.93
N ALA A 230 -8.79 -5.53 -4.55
CA ALA A 230 -8.68 -5.62 -6.00
C ALA A 230 -10.01 -5.98 -6.66
N TRP A 231 -10.69 -7.02 -6.14
CA TRP A 231 -12.01 -7.42 -6.61
C TRP A 231 -13.04 -6.29 -6.49
N LEU A 232 -13.07 -5.59 -5.35
CA LEU A 232 -14.01 -4.49 -5.10
C LEU A 232 -13.76 -3.32 -6.06
N LEU A 233 -12.50 -2.90 -6.20
CA LEU A 233 -12.12 -1.75 -7.01
C LEU A 233 -12.49 -1.91 -8.48
N PHE A 234 -12.40 -3.14 -9.00
CA PHE A 234 -12.71 -3.46 -10.39
C PHE A 234 -14.08 -4.12 -10.59
N HIS A 235 -14.92 -4.15 -9.55
CA HIS A 235 -16.27 -4.70 -9.64
C HIS A 235 -17.12 -3.85 -10.61
N SER A 236 -17.83 -4.49 -11.54
CA SER A 236 -18.58 -3.82 -12.62
C SER A 236 -19.53 -2.74 -12.12
N LYS A 237 -20.18 -2.96 -10.97
CA LYS A 237 -21.12 -2.03 -10.35
C LYS A 237 -20.48 -0.76 -9.76
N TYR A 238 -19.22 -0.79 -9.35
CA TYR A 238 -18.62 0.26 -8.51
C TYR A 238 -17.39 0.93 -9.13
N LYS A 239 -16.71 0.24 -10.06
CA LYS A 239 -15.45 0.68 -10.66
C LYS A 239 -15.49 2.12 -11.20
N ASP A 240 -16.58 2.52 -11.85
CA ASP A 240 -16.69 3.83 -12.50
C ASP A 240 -16.83 4.95 -11.47
N SER A 241 -17.54 4.69 -10.36
CA SER A 241 -17.65 5.62 -9.23
C SER A 241 -16.30 5.81 -8.52
N PHE A 242 -15.56 4.73 -8.26
CA PHE A 242 -14.23 4.82 -7.65
C PHE A 242 -13.24 5.53 -8.57
N TYR A 243 -13.31 5.25 -9.87
CA TYR A 243 -12.49 5.93 -10.86
C TYR A 243 -12.80 7.43 -10.95
N LYS A 244 -14.09 7.79 -10.98
CA LYS A 244 -14.53 9.19 -10.95
C LYS A 244 -14.02 9.91 -9.70
N PHE A 245 -14.13 9.29 -8.52
CA PHE A 245 -13.57 9.85 -7.28
C PHE A 245 -12.07 10.10 -7.40
N ALA A 246 -11.30 9.11 -7.85
CA ALA A 246 -9.84 9.25 -7.97
C ALA A 246 -9.43 10.41 -8.90
N LEU A 247 -10.19 10.65 -9.98
CA LEU A 247 -9.92 11.74 -10.91
C LEU A 247 -10.33 13.13 -10.38
N GLN A 248 -11.41 13.21 -9.62
CA GLN A 248 -11.99 14.48 -9.17
C GLN A 248 -11.47 14.91 -7.80
N THR A 249 -10.87 14.00 -7.03
CA THR A 249 -10.35 14.28 -5.70
C THR A 249 -8.83 14.28 -5.70
N ARG A 250 -8.24 15.47 -5.48
CA ARG A 250 -6.81 15.63 -5.24
C ARG A 250 -6.42 14.88 -3.96
N HIS A 251 -5.34 14.10 -4.00
CA HIS A 251 -4.79 13.46 -2.81
C HIS A 251 -3.92 14.45 -2.04
N THR A 252 -4.28 14.71 -0.78
CA THR A 252 -3.52 15.51 0.18
C THR A 252 -2.99 14.66 1.34
N GLY A 253 -3.44 13.41 1.43
CA GLY A 253 -3.23 12.55 2.59
C GLY A 253 -4.16 12.87 3.75
N SER A 254 -5.08 13.83 3.63
CA SER A 254 -6.02 14.17 4.70
C SER A 254 -7.30 13.35 4.63
N ARG A 255 -7.91 13.08 5.79
CA ARG A 255 -9.27 12.51 5.91
C ARG A 255 -10.31 13.34 5.15
N MET A 256 -10.06 14.66 5.02
CA MET A 256 -10.92 15.58 4.27
C MET A 256 -11.08 15.22 2.80
N ASP A 257 -10.10 14.54 2.19
CA ASP A 257 -10.21 14.08 0.80
C ASP A 257 -11.42 13.15 0.59
N TYR A 258 -11.82 12.44 1.65
CA TYR A 258 -12.91 11.46 1.64
C TYR A 258 -14.21 12.04 2.21
N GLU A 259 -14.11 12.81 3.31
CA GLU A 259 -15.27 13.24 4.09
C GLU A 259 -15.95 14.51 3.58
N CYS A 260 -15.31 15.29 2.69
CA CYS A 260 -15.86 16.56 2.22
C CYS A 260 -17.26 16.43 1.57
N ASN A 261 -17.58 15.25 1.03
CA ASN A 261 -18.86 14.97 0.39
C ASN A 261 -19.87 14.23 1.29
N ILE A 262 -19.51 13.95 2.55
CA ILE A 262 -20.37 13.23 3.50
C ILE A 262 -21.09 14.24 4.39
N ARG A 263 -22.38 14.46 4.11
CA ARG A 263 -23.21 15.47 4.80
C ARG A 263 -23.43 15.17 6.29
N GLU A 264 -23.30 13.91 6.70
CA GLU A 264 -23.72 13.41 8.02
C GLU A 264 -22.56 13.01 8.94
N VAL A 265 -21.31 13.19 8.47
CA VAL A 265 -20.10 12.92 9.28
C VAL A 265 -19.53 14.25 9.74
N ARG A 266 -19.16 14.35 11.03
CA ARG A 266 -18.40 15.49 11.53
C ARG A 266 -17.10 15.59 10.74
N GLN A 267 -16.95 16.68 9.99
CA GLN A 267 -15.76 16.89 9.18
C GLN A 267 -14.53 16.91 10.08
N SER A 268 -13.62 16.00 9.80
CA SER A 268 -12.39 15.87 10.56
C SER A 268 -11.44 17.00 10.19
N SER A 269 -10.95 17.74 11.18
CA SER A 269 -9.83 18.66 10.99
C SER A 269 -8.52 17.86 11.01
N THR A 270 -8.24 17.12 9.94
CA THR A 270 -6.92 16.49 9.73
C THR A 270 -6.09 17.34 8.77
N PRO A 271 -4.83 17.63 9.11
CA PRO A 271 -3.96 18.42 8.25
C PRO A 271 -3.57 17.66 6.98
N ALA A 272 -3.08 18.36 5.97
CA ALA A 272 -2.47 17.70 4.81
C ALA A 272 -1.08 17.16 5.18
N LEU A 273 -0.66 16.07 4.53
CA LEU A 273 0.57 15.35 4.90
C LEU A 273 1.81 16.24 4.90
N ARG A 274 1.97 17.06 3.84
CA ARG A 274 3.13 17.95 3.65
C ARG A 274 3.16 19.14 4.60
N ASP A 275 2.06 19.41 5.30
CA ASP A 275 2.00 20.49 6.29
C ASP A 275 2.50 20.03 7.66
N VAL A 276 2.52 18.71 7.93
CA VAL A 276 2.84 18.16 9.26
C VAL A 276 4.02 17.20 9.30
N TYR A 277 4.33 16.54 8.21
CA TYR A 277 5.44 15.58 8.16
C TYR A 277 6.51 16.04 7.18
N ALA A 278 7.74 16.12 7.68
CA ALA A 278 8.92 16.29 6.86
C ALA A 278 9.23 15.00 6.07
N ILE A 279 9.97 15.16 4.98
CA ILE A 279 10.48 14.03 4.18
C ILE A 279 11.39 13.16 5.08
N VAL A 280 11.11 11.86 5.08
CA VAL A 280 11.90 10.88 5.83
C VAL A 280 13.00 10.34 4.94
N ALA A 281 14.25 10.47 5.37
CA ALA A 281 15.36 9.80 4.73
C ALA A 281 15.32 8.30 5.06
N HIS A 282 15.50 7.46 4.06
CA HIS A 282 15.47 6.00 4.21
C HIS A 282 16.80 5.41 3.77
N GLU A 283 17.33 4.49 4.57
CA GLU A 283 18.44 3.65 4.16
C GLU A 283 17.94 2.52 3.24
N LYS A 284 18.59 2.36 2.09
CA LYS A 284 18.37 1.26 1.16
C LYS A 284 19.00 -0.01 1.75
N LEU A 285 18.17 -0.88 2.31
CA LEU A 285 18.60 -2.21 2.75
C LEU A 285 18.62 -3.15 1.54
N ILE A 286 19.78 -3.73 1.26
CA ILE A 286 19.89 -4.82 0.28
C ILE A 286 19.45 -6.09 1.00
N GLU A 287 18.17 -6.42 0.88
CA GLU A 287 17.66 -7.69 1.36
C GLU A 287 17.83 -8.80 0.33
N LYS A 288 17.99 -10.03 0.82
CA LYS A 288 17.93 -11.23 -0.02
C LYS A 288 16.53 -11.34 -0.62
N ASP A 289 16.45 -11.95 -1.79
CA ASP A 289 15.16 -12.28 -2.40
C ASP A 289 14.30 -13.07 -1.40
N TRP A 290 13.04 -12.66 -1.23
CA TRP A 290 12.11 -13.35 -0.37
C TRP A 290 11.64 -14.65 -0.99
N PHE A 291 11.64 -14.72 -2.33
CA PHE A 291 11.24 -15.91 -3.07
C PHE A 291 12.40 -16.90 -3.13
N SER A 292 12.14 -18.12 -2.69
CA SER A 292 13.10 -19.22 -2.72
C SER A 292 12.52 -20.41 -3.47
N GLU A 293 13.42 -21.29 -3.90
CA GLU A 293 13.08 -22.57 -4.50
C GLU A 293 12.08 -23.37 -3.64
N GLY A 294 11.11 -24.01 -4.29
CA GLY A 294 10.16 -24.92 -3.65
C GLY A 294 8.98 -24.26 -2.93
N MET A 295 8.88 -22.93 -2.92
CA MET A 295 7.74 -22.24 -2.31
C MET A 295 6.46 -22.46 -3.13
N GLU A 296 5.41 -23.00 -2.49
CA GLU A 296 4.10 -23.19 -3.12
C GLU A 296 3.37 -21.84 -3.23
N MET A 297 3.10 -21.40 -4.47
CA MET A 297 2.48 -20.09 -4.72
C MET A 297 1.06 -20.20 -5.26
N GLU A 298 0.71 -21.34 -5.84
CA GLU A 298 -0.53 -21.57 -6.58
C GLU A 298 -1.77 -21.32 -5.72
N SER A 299 -1.75 -21.75 -4.46
CA SER A 299 -2.83 -21.51 -3.50
C SER A 299 -3.05 -20.02 -3.25
N LEU A 300 -2.01 -19.18 -3.31
CA LEU A 300 -2.10 -17.73 -3.11
C LEU A 300 -2.83 -17.00 -4.24
N PHE A 301 -2.84 -17.57 -5.46
CA PHE A 301 -3.53 -17.00 -6.62
C PHE A 301 -5.05 -17.23 -6.60
N VAL A 302 -5.55 -18.13 -5.75
CA VAL A 302 -6.98 -18.41 -5.64
C VAL A 302 -7.69 -17.22 -4.99
N LEU A 303 -8.63 -16.61 -5.71
CA LEU A 303 -9.48 -15.55 -5.15
C LEU A 303 -10.73 -16.17 -4.52
N GLU A 304 -10.89 -15.98 -3.22
CA GLU A 304 -12.17 -16.16 -2.57
C GLU A 304 -13.00 -14.88 -2.70
N LYS A 305 -14.16 -14.97 -3.37
CA LYS A 305 -15.08 -13.83 -3.46
C LYS A 305 -15.45 -13.38 -2.05
N PRO A 306 -15.40 -12.06 -1.76
CA PRO A 306 -15.76 -11.57 -0.44
C PRO A 306 -17.18 -11.98 -0.07
N LYS A 307 -17.33 -12.58 1.11
CA LYS A 307 -18.61 -12.84 1.76
C LYS A 307 -18.80 -11.76 2.82
N GLY A 308 -19.91 -11.03 2.78
CA GLY A 308 -20.23 -9.98 3.76
C GLY A 308 -20.56 -8.63 3.13
N GLU A 309 -20.82 -7.66 4.00
CA GLU A 309 -21.16 -6.31 3.60
C GLU A 309 -19.91 -5.55 3.14
N ILE A 310 -19.96 -5.00 1.93
CA ILE A 310 -18.88 -4.22 1.32
C ILE A 310 -19.10 -2.72 1.45
N ASN A 311 -20.33 -2.28 1.71
CA ASN A 311 -20.65 -0.90 2.02
C ASN A 311 -20.47 -0.72 3.52
N ILE A 312 -19.41 -0.05 3.93
CA ILE A 312 -19.07 0.12 5.34
C ILE A 312 -19.31 1.55 5.81
N THR A 313 -20.19 2.30 5.13
CA THR A 313 -20.45 3.72 5.46
C THR A 313 -20.98 3.88 6.88
N GLU A 314 -21.99 3.10 7.28
CA GLU A 314 -22.54 3.17 8.64
C GLU A 314 -21.55 2.68 9.69
N TRP A 315 -20.87 1.56 9.40
CA TRP A 315 -19.82 1.06 10.26
C TRP A 315 -18.72 2.11 10.48
N TYR A 316 -18.29 2.76 9.40
CA TYR A 316 -17.29 3.83 9.43
C TYR A 316 -17.76 4.99 10.31
N ARG A 317 -19.00 5.47 10.11
CA ARG A 317 -19.60 6.54 10.90
C ARG A 317 -19.63 6.19 12.38
N MET A 318 -20.11 4.99 12.72
CA MET A 318 -20.15 4.52 14.11
C MET A 318 -18.75 4.47 14.74
N LYS A 319 -17.74 4.02 14.00
CA LYS A 319 -16.35 3.98 14.49
C LYS A 319 -15.78 5.37 14.71
N ARG A 320 -16.08 6.35 13.86
CA ARG A 320 -15.68 7.76 14.07
C ARG A 320 -16.24 8.31 15.37
N GLU A 321 -17.52 8.09 15.64
CA GLU A 321 -18.15 8.54 16.88
C GLU A 321 -17.57 7.84 18.13
N GLN A 322 -17.22 6.55 18.03
CA GLN A 322 -16.53 5.83 19.11
C GLN A 322 -15.17 6.46 19.43
N ILE A 323 -14.35 6.72 18.41
CA ILE A 323 -13.02 7.34 18.58
C ILE A 323 -13.15 8.75 19.16
N HIS A 324 -14.08 9.55 18.65
CA HIS A 324 -14.34 10.89 19.13
C HIS A 324 -14.77 10.89 20.61
N THR A 325 -15.67 10.00 21.00
CA THR A 325 -16.12 9.85 22.39
C THR A 325 -14.96 9.46 23.31
N LEU A 326 -14.12 8.51 22.89
CA LEU A 326 -12.91 8.12 23.64
C LEU A 326 -11.92 9.29 23.76
N SER A 327 -11.76 10.09 22.71
CA SER A 327 -10.88 11.26 22.70
C SER A 327 -11.33 12.31 23.71
N ILE A 328 -12.64 12.62 23.74
CA ILE A 328 -13.23 13.53 24.73
C ILE A 328 -12.99 13.01 26.14
N LEU A 329 -13.34 11.75 26.42
CA LEU A 329 -13.15 11.16 27.75
C LEU A 329 -11.69 11.21 28.20
N SER A 330 -10.75 10.89 27.31
CA SER A 330 -9.32 10.97 27.60
C SER A 330 -8.85 12.40 27.89
N SER A 331 -9.37 13.39 27.16
CA SER A 331 -9.07 14.81 27.40
C SER A 331 -9.57 15.29 28.76
N PHE A 332 -10.75 14.81 29.21
CA PHE A 332 -11.29 15.12 30.54
C PHE A 332 -10.43 14.53 31.65
N VAL A 333 -10.00 13.26 31.52
CA VAL A 333 -9.12 12.61 32.50
C VAL A 333 -7.80 13.37 32.62
N LYS A 334 -7.15 13.70 31.49
CA LYS A 334 -5.90 14.48 31.49
C LYS A 334 -6.04 15.83 32.19
N ARG A 335 -7.14 16.54 31.93
CA ARG A 335 -7.41 17.83 32.61
C ARG A 335 -7.59 17.64 34.12
N ILE A 336 -8.30 16.61 34.56
CA ILE A 336 -8.48 16.33 36.00
C ILE A 336 -7.13 16.04 36.67
N ASP A 337 -6.26 15.26 36.03
CA ASP A 337 -4.92 14.96 36.54
C ASP A 337 -4.05 16.23 36.63
N GLU A 338 -4.17 17.16 35.67
CA GLU A 338 -3.49 18.48 35.71
C GLU A 338 -4.02 19.41 36.81
N PHE A 339 -5.28 19.26 37.24
CA PHE A 339 -5.87 20.02 38.35
C PHE A 339 -5.61 19.41 39.74
N MET A 340 -5.13 18.16 39.79
CA MET A 340 -4.85 17.41 41.02
C MET A 340 -3.37 17.40 41.42
N ILE A 341 -2.51 18.07 40.64
CA ILE A 341 -1.09 18.39 40.93
C ILE A 341 -1.02 19.87 41.28
#